data_AF-A0AA90ZNZ7-F1
#
_entry.id   AF-A0AA90ZNZ7-F1
#
_cell.length_a   1.000
_cell.length_b   1.000
_cell.length_c   1.000
_cell.angle_alpha   90.00
_cell.angle_beta   90.00
_cell.angle_gamma   90.00
#
_symmetry.space_group_name_H-M   'P 1'
#
loop_
_entity.id
_entity.type
_entity.pdbx_description
1 polymer ?
#
loop_
_entity_poly.entity_id
_entity_poly.type
_entity_poly.pdbx_seq_one_letter_code
_entity_poly.pdbx_strand_id
1 'polypeptide(L)' 'MPAEQKAEFDLSFGIAERISEILKAKGLTQKDFARLLNKRDSEISKWLTGRHNFTTQTIARIETALGSKLISIAH' A
#
# COMPACT_ATOMS: atom_id res chain seq x y z
N MET A 1 19.05 12.12 -9.09
CA MET A 1 18.08 12.02 -7.97
C MET A 1 18.87 11.90 -6.68
N PRO A 2 18.51 12.63 -5.62
CA PRO A 2 19.07 12.41 -4.28
C PRO A 2 18.91 10.94 -3.86
N ALA A 3 19.88 10.40 -3.13
CA ALA A 3 19.85 9.00 -2.67
C ALA A 3 18.63 8.72 -1.77
N GLU A 4 18.24 9.69 -0.95
CA GLU A 4 17.09 9.62 -0.04
C GLU A 4 15.77 9.51 -0.80
N GLN A 5 15.58 10.37 -1.80
CA GLN A 5 14.37 10.34 -2.63
C GLN A 5 14.22 9.02 -3.40
N LYS A 6 15.34 8.41 -3.81
CA LYS A 6 15.33 7.08 -4.42
C LYS A 6 14.88 6.03 -3.40
N ALA A 7 15.43 6.05 -2.19
CA ALA A 7 15.06 5.12 -1.13
C ALA A 7 13.59 5.25 -0.72
N GLU A 8 13.05 6.48 -0.60
CA GLU A 8 11.64 6.72 -0.34
C GLU A 8 10.73 6.15 -1.45
N PHE A 9 11.14 6.30 -2.71
CA PHE A 9 10.43 5.75 -3.85
C PHE A 9 10.45 4.22 -3.83
N ASP A 10 11.61 3.60 -3.62
CA ASP A 10 11.75 2.15 -3.56
C ASP A 10 10.90 1.56 -2.42
N LEU A 11 10.86 2.22 -1.25
CA LEU A 11 9.99 1.84 -0.13
C LEU A 11 8.50 1.96 -0.48
N SER A 12 8.09 3.11 -1.01
CA SER A 12 6.68 3.36 -1.37
C SER A 12 6.21 2.42 -2.47
N PHE A 13 7.08 2.12 -3.43
CA PHE A 13 6.82 1.17 -4.51
C PHE A 13 6.69 -0.25 -3.98
N GLY A 14 7.60 -0.69 -3.10
CA GLY A 14 7.52 -2.02 -2.47
C GLY A 14 6.22 -2.22 -1.65
N ILE A 15 5.77 -1.18 -0.93
CA ILE A 15 4.49 -1.22 -0.23
C ILE A 15 3.32 -1.35 -1.21
N ALA A 16 3.32 -0.57 -2.29
CA ALA A 16 2.27 -0.62 -3.31
C ALA A 16 2.19 -2.00 -3.98
N GLU A 17 3.33 -2.59 -4.31
CA GLU A 17 3.42 -3.94 -4.87
C GLU A 17 2.86 -4.97 -3.90
N ARG A 18 3.26 -4.91 -2.62
CA ARG A 18 2.76 -5.82 -1.58
C ARG A 18 1.24 -5.75 -1.40
N ILE A 19 0.66 -4.55 -1.44
CA ILE A 19 -0.79 -4.37 -1.41
C ILE A 19 -1.42 -5.09 -2.61
N SER A 20 -0.89 -4.87 -3.82
CA SER A 20 -1.36 -5.50 -5.05
C SER A 20 -1.33 -7.04 -4.98
N GLU A 21 -0.25 -7.60 -4.44
CA GLU A 21 -0.13 -9.05 -4.22
C GLU A 21 -1.19 -9.58 -3.27
N ILE A 22 -1.40 -8.92 -2.12
CA ILE A 22 -2.39 -9.34 -1.13
C ILE A 22 -3.81 -9.25 -1.70
N LEU A 23 -4.10 -8.19 -2.47
CA LEU A 23 -5.39 -8.04 -3.16
C LEU A 23 -5.62 -9.18 -4.15
N LYS A 24 -4.62 -9.50 -4.99
CA LYS A 24 -4.70 -10.64 -5.92
C LYS A 24 -4.88 -11.96 -5.19
N ALA A 25 -4.12 -12.20 -4.12
CA ALA A 25 -4.21 -13.43 -3.33
C ALA A 25 -5.59 -13.61 -2.66
N LYS A 26 -6.25 -12.51 -2.30
CA LYS A 26 -7.61 -12.51 -1.73
C LYS A 26 -8.73 -12.42 -2.78
N GLY A 27 -8.39 -12.30 -4.06
CA GLY A 27 -9.38 -12.07 -5.13
C GLY A 27 -10.11 -10.73 -5.03
N LEU A 28 -9.51 -9.74 -4.33
CA LEU A 28 -10.07 -8.41 -4.15
C LEU A 28 -9.65 -7.49 -5.29
N THR A 29 -10.58 -6.67 -5.77
CA THR A 29 -10.26 -5.61 -6.72
C THR A 29 -9.83 -4.33 -6.00
N GLN A 30 -9.24 -3.38 -6.74
CA GLN A 30 -8.95 -2.05 -6.20
C GLN A 30 -10.21 -1.34 -5.68
N LYS A 31 -11.37 -1.60 -6.31
CA LYS A 31 -12.67 -1.04 -5.89
C LYS A 31 -13.12 -1.63 -4.56
N ASP A 32 -12.94 -2.93 -4.37
CA ASP A 32 -13.27 -3.59 -3.10
C ASP A 32 -12.35 -3.10 -1.99
N PHE A 33 -11.07 -2.88 -2.30
CA PHE A 33 -10.12 -2.30 -1.36
C PHE A 33 -10.47 -0.86 -0.98
N ALA A 34 -10.89 -0.04 -1.95
CA ALA A 34 -11.39 1.31 -1.71
C ALA A 34 -12.60 1.29 -0.77
N ARG A 35 -13.55 0.37 -1.01
CA ARG A 35 -14.72 0.17 -0.14
C ARG A 35 -14.34 -0.28 1.27
N LEU A 36 -13.42 -1.24 1.40
CA LEU A 36 -12.93 -1.73 2.70
C LEU A 36 -12.32 -0.62 3.56
N LEU A 37 -11.61 0.31 2.93
CA LEU A 37 -10.99 1.45 3.62
C LEU A 37 -11.87 2.69 3.73
N ASN A 38 -13.08 2.64 3.16
CA ASN A 38 -13.97 3.78 2.98
C ASN A 38 -13.24 4.98 2.32
N LYS A 39 -12.51 4.68 1.25
CA LYS A 39 -11.70 5.61 0.46
C LYS A 39 -12.19 5.67 -0.98
N ARG A 40 -11.80 6.72 -1.69
CA ARG A 40 -12.10 6.86 -3.12
C ARG A 40 -11.18 5.95 -3.93
N ASP A 41 -11.71 5.37 -5.01
CA ASP A 41 -10.93 4.56 -5.96
C ASP A 41 -9.72 5.32 -6.50
N SER A 42 -9.85 6.64 -6.69
CA SER A 42 -8.75 7.50 -7.14
C SER A 42 -7.64 7.68 -6.11
N GLU A 43 -7.94 7.61 -4.81
CA GLU A 43 -6.92 7.58 -3.75
C GLU A 43 -6.18 6.24 -3.76
N ILE A 44 -6.91 5.13 -3.84
CA ILE A 44 -6.32 3.79 -3.90
C ILE A 44 -5.46 3.60 -5.16
N SER A 45 -5.92 4.10 -6.31
CA SER A 45 -5.15 4.06 -7.55
C SER A 45 -3.81 4.78 -7.37
N LYS A 46 -3.79 5.96 -6.74
CA LYS A 46 -2.54 6.69 -6.44
C LYS A 46 -1.62 5.89 -5.53
N TRP A 47 -2.16 5.22 -4.51
CA TRP A 47 -1.36 4.37 -3.62
C TRP A 47 -0.67 3.25 -4.40
N LEU A 48 -1.39 2.60 -5.31
CA LEU A 48 -0.87 1.50 -6.11
C LEU A 48 0.10 1.94 -7.22
N THR A 49 0.20 3.23 -7.52
CA THR A 49 1.24 3.75 -8.44
C THR A 49 2.62 3.85 -7.82
N GLY A 50 2.75 3.66 -6.50
CA GLY A 50 4.03 3.77 -5.77
C GLY A 50 4.57 5.21 -5.63
N ARG A 51 3.82 6.22 -6.09
CA ARG A 51 4.19 7.65 -6.01
C ARG A 51 3.61 8.36 -4.78
N HIS A 52 3.10 7.61 -3.82
CA HIS A 52 2.48 8.14 -2.62
C HIS A 52 3.30 7.77 -1.39
N ASN A 53 3.66 8.77 -0.58
CA ASN A 53 4.32 8.52 0.69
C ASN A 53 3.31 7.93 1.67
N PHE A 54 3.52 6.66 2.03
CA PHE A 54 2.69 5.99 3.01
C PHE A 54 3.14 6.35 4.42
N THR A 55 2.24 6.92 5.22
CA THR A 55 2.47 7.08 6.65
C THR A 55 2.27 5.75 7.38
N THR A 56 2.93 5.56 8.52
CA THR A 56 2.74 4.37 9.38
C THR A 56 1.27 4.16 9.74
N GLN A 57 0.52 5.24 9.95
CA GLN A 57 -0.92 5.18 10.20
C GLN A 57 -1.70 4.58 9.01
N THR A 58 -1.34 4.99 7.78
CA THR A 58 -1.98 4.45 6.57
C THR A 58 -1.65 2.97 6.40
N ILE A 59 -0.39 2.58 6.62
CA ILE A 59 0.05 1.18 6.55
C ILE A 59 -0.74 0.34 7.55
N ALA A 60 -0.80 0.75 8.83
CA ALA A 60 -1.55 0.03 9.86
C ALA A 60 -3.04 -0.12 9.53
N ARG A 61 -3.67 0.91 8.94
CA ARG A 61 -5.06 0.84 8.47
C ARG A 61 -5.23 -0.18 7.35
N ILE A 62 -4.31 -0.22 6.40
CA ILE A 62 -4.32 -1.18 5.30
C ILE A 62 -4.12 -2.59 5.83
N GLU A 63 -3.14 -2.80 6.71
CA GLU A 63 -2.86 -4.11 7.32
C GLU A 63 -4.07 -4.63 8.09
N THR A 64 -4.77 -3.75 8.82
CA THR A 64 -6.00 -4.08 9.55
C THR A 64 -7.15 -4.42 8.59
N ALA A 65 -7.35 -3.62 7.53
CA ALA A 65 -8.42 -3.84 6.55
C ALA A 65 -8.21 -5.11 5.72
N LEU A 66 -6.95 -5.42 5.38
CA LEU A 66 -6.60 -6.63 4.65
C LEU A 66 -6.41 -7.83 5.57
N GLY A 67 -6.22 -7.64 6.88
CA GLY A 67 -5.84 -8.69 7.82
C GLY A 67 -4.51 -9.35 7.43
N SER A 68 -3.54 -8.58 6.93
CA SER A 68 -2.27 -9.09 6.40
C SER A 68 -1.17 -8.06 6.60
N LYS A 69 0.02 -8.50 7.02
CA LYS A 69 1.16 -7.60 7.19
C LYS A 69 1.75 -7.17 5.85
N LEU A 70 1.93 -5.85 5.70
CA LEU A 70 2.57 -5.22 4.56
C LEU A 70 4.08 -5.15 4.73
N ILE A 71 4.54 -4.77 5.93
CA ILE A 71 5.96 -4.59 6.24
C ILE A 71 6.34 -5.55 7.35
N SER A 72 7.43 -6.29 7.13
CA SER A 72 8.07 -7.09 8.17
C SER A 72 9.38 -6.43 8.55
N ILE A 73 9.48 -5.93 9.77
CA ILE A 73 10.74 -5.43 10.33
C ILE A 73 11.48 -6.66 10.84
N ALA A 74 12.56 -7.04 10.16
CA ALA A 74 13.48 -8.05 10.67
C ALA A 74 14.21 -7.47 11.90
N HIS A 75 14.19 -8.21 13.00
CA HIS A 75 14.91 -7.88 14.23
C HIS A 75 16.16 -8.74 14.35
#